data_AF-A0A520F0R5-F1
#
_entry.id   AF-A0A520F0R5-F1
#
_cell.length_a   1.000
_cell.length_b   1.000
_cell.length_c   1.000
_cell.angle_alpha   90.00
_cell.angle_beta   90.00
_cell.angle_gamma   90.00
#
_symmetry.space_group_name_H-M   'P 1'
#
loop_
_entity.id
_entity.type
_entity.pdbx_description
1 polymer ?
#
loop_
_entity_poly.entity_id
_entity_poly.type
_entity_poly.pdbx_seq_one_letter_code
_entity_poly.pdbx_strand_id
1 'polypeptide(L)' 'MTTTENTPQTPAALTVYSTTWCGYCRRLKTQLDEAGIAYSEIDIEQNPESAEF' A
#
# COMPACT_ATOMS: atom_id res chain seq x y z
N MET A 1 -4.29 -28.67 8.77
CA MET A 1 -5.49 -27.84 8.97
C MET A 1 -5.03 -26.59 9.70
N THR A 2 -4.66 -25.55 8.95
CA THR A 2 -4.09 -24.31 9.52
C THR A 2 -5.24 -23.43 10.00
N THR A 3 -5.27 -23.21 11.31
CA THR A 3 -6.18 -22.30 12.02
C THR A 3 -6.06 -20.90 11.44
N THR A 4 -7.18 -20.37 10.94
CA THR A 4 -7.32 -18.95 10.57
C THR A 4 -7.78 -18.21 11.82
N GLU A 5 -6.89 -17.42 12.42
CA GLU A 5 -7.23 -16.51 13.51
C GLU A 5 -7.84 -15.25 12.88
N ASN A 6 -9.17 -15.11 13.00
CA ASN A 6 -9.91 -13.95 12.52
C ASN A 6 -10.08 -12.97 13.68
N THR A 7 -9.03 -12.18 13.93
CA THR A 7 -9.11 -11.00 14.79
C THR A 7 -9.58 -9.82 13.95
N PRO A 8 -10.61 -9.06 14.38
CA PRO A 8 -10.98 -7.82 13.71
C PRO A 8 -9.84 -6.80 13.87
N GLN A 9 -8.91 -6.78 12.93
CA GLN A 9 -7.94 -5.72 12.80
C GLN A 9 -8.69 -4.50 12.28
N THR A 10 -8.79 -3.45 13.11
CA THR A 10 -9.06 -2.11 12.61
C THR A 10 -8.08 -1.90 11.45
N PRO A 11 -8.55 -1.58 10.23
CA PRO A 11 -7.65 -1.46 9.09
C PRO A 11 -6.60 -0.41 9.43
N ALA A 12 -5.35 -0.85 9.63
CA ALA A 12 -4.24 0.06 9.76
C ALA A 12 -4.23 0.93 8.50
N ALA A 13 -4.00 2.24 8.66
CA ALA A 13 -3.92 3.15 7.53
C ALA A 13 -2.82 2.66 6.57
N LEU A 14 -3.21 2.14 5.41
CA LEU A 14 -2.29 1.61 4.42
C LEU A 14 -1.61 2.78 3.71
N THR A 15 -0.28 2.80 3.71
CA THR A 15 0.51 3.76 2.94
C THR A 15 1.29 3.02 1.87
N VAL A 16 1.16 3.43 0.62
CA VAL A 16 1.85 2.89 -0.54
C VAL A 16 2.92 3.88 -0.96
N TYR A 17 4.17 3.55 -0.67
CA TYR A 17 5.32 4.25 -1.22
C TYR A 17 5.54 3.77 -2.66
N SER A 18 5.59 4.70 -3.60
CA SER A 18 5.71 4.38 -5.01
C SER A 18 6.59 5.37 -5.75
N THR A 19 6.90 5.04 -7.00
CA THR A 19 7.56 5.93 -7.96
C THR A 19 6.77 5.89 -9.26
N THR A 20 6.99 6.89 -10.13
CA THR A 20 6.26 7.02 -11.40
C THR A 20 6.53 5.87 -12.37
N TRP A 21 7.73 5.29 -12.32
CA TRP A 21 8.17 4.17 -13.16
C TRP A 21 7.96 2.80 -12.53
N CYS A 22 7.48 2.73 -11.27
CA CYS A 22 7.24 1.45 -10.59
C CYS A 22 5.97 0.76 -11.11
N GLY A 23 6.13 -0.09 -12.13
CA GLY A 23 5.04 -0.92 -12.66
C GLY A 23 4.39 -1.86 -11.64
N TYR A 24 5.14 -2.34 -10.65
CA TYR A 24 4.62 -3.18 -9.56
C TYR A 24 3.70 -2.41 -8.62
N CYS A 25 4.10 -1.19 -8.25
CA CYS A 25 3.31 -0.30 -7.40
C CYS A 25 1.97 0.01 -8.07
N ARG A 26 1.97 0.24 -9.39
CA ARG A 26 0.74 0.43 -10.16
C ARG A 26 -0.19 -0.78 -10.10
N ARG A 27 0.34 -2.01 -10.24
CA ARG A 27 -0.46 -3.24 -10.14
C ARG A 27 -1.03 -3.46 -8.73
N LEU A 28 -0.24 -3.21 -7.69
CA LEU A 28 -0.71 -3.29 -6.31
C LEU A 28 -1.87 -2.32 -6.07
N LYS A 29 -1.71 -1.06 -6.49
CA LYS A 29 -2.76 -0.03 -6.37
C LYS A 29 -4.07 -0.43 -7.07
N THR A 30 -3.98 -1.01 -8.27
CA THR A 30 -5.16 -1.54 -8.95
C THR A 30 -5.87 -2.63 -8.13
N GLN A 31 -5.13 -3.59 -7.57
CA GLN A 31 -5.75 -4.63 -6.75
C GLN A 31 -6.38 -4.08 -5.46
N LEU A 32 -5.76 -3.06 -4.86
CA LEU A 32 -6.30 -2.39 -3.67
C LEU A 32 -7.61 -1.65 -4.01
N ASP A 33 -7.65 -0.97 -5.15
CA ASP A 33 -8.83 -0.28 -5.66
C ASP A 33 -9.97 -1.28 -5.96
N GLU A 34 -9.66 -2.38 -6.64
CA GLU A 34 -10.62 -3.47 -6.92
C GLU A 34 -11.16 -4.12 -5.64
N ALA A 35 -10.35 -4.19 -4.58
CA ALA A 35 -10.75 -4.70 -3.27
C ALA A 35 -11.49 -3.66 -2.40
N GLY A 36 -11.59 -2.40 -2.85
CA GLY A 36 -12.18 -1.30 -2.08
C GLY A 36 -11.37 -0.93 -0.83
N ILE A 37 -10.06 -1.20 -0.82
CA ILE A 37 -9.17 -0.92 0.29
C ILE A 37 -8.60 0.50 0.13
N ALA A 38 -8.94 1.38 1.07
CA ALA A 38 -8.39 2.72 1.10
C ALA A 38 -6.88 2.71 1.42
N TYR A 39 -6.12 3.53 0.70
CA TYR A 39 -4.68 3.70 0.92
C TYR A 39 -4.25 5.15 0.64
N SER A 40 -3.16 5.58 1.26
CA SER A 40 -2.46 6.83 0.93
C SER A 40 -1.26 6.53 0.04
N GLU A 41 -1.10 7.28 -1.04
CA GLU A 41 0.05 7.14 -1.94
C GLU A 41 1.10 8.22 -1.63
N ILE A 42 2.36 7.81 -1.54
CA ILE A 42 3.51 8.70 -1.41
C ILE A 42 4.45 8.43 -2.57
N ASP A 43 4.70 9.45 -3.40
CA ASP A 43 5.73 9.40 -4.45
C ASP A 43 7.09 9.77 -3.86
N ILE A 44 7.98 8.79 -3.76
CA ILE A 44 9.30 8.96 -3.14
C ILE A 44 10.30 9.68 -4.05
N GLU A 45 10.00 9.87 -5.34
CA GLU A 45 10.84 10.67 -6.24
C GLU A 45 10.59 12.17 -6.08
N GLN A 46 9.36 12.54 -5.73
CA GLN A 46 8.98 13.94 -5.49
C GLN A 46 9.26 14.39 -4.06
N ASN A 47 9.46 13.44 -3.14
CA ASN A 47 9.75 13.68 -1.74
C ASN A 47 11.13 13.14 -1.36
N PRO A 48 12.21 13.97 -1.39
CA PRO A 48 13.55 13.54 -0.99
C PRO A 48 13.64 13.06 0.47
N GLU A 49 12.68 13.44 1.32
CA GLU A 49 12.56 12.99 2.72
C GLU A 49 12.06 11.53 2.86
N SER A 50 11.51 10.93 1.79
CA SER A 50 11.04 9.54 1.82
C SER A 50 12.17 8.51 1.71
N ALA A 51 13.41 8.93 1.44
CA ALA A 51 14.58 8.05 1.42
C ALA A 51 15.06 7.64 2.83
N GLU A 52 14.50 8.23 3.89
CA GLU A 52 14.94 8.05 5.27
C GLU A 52 14.23 6.91 6.03
N PHE A 53 13.33 6.16 5.37
CA PHE A 53 12.48 5.11 5.96
C PHE A 53 12.73 3.72 5.37
#